data_AF-A0A662Y1A0-F1
#
_entry.id   AF-A0A662Y1A0-F1
#
_cell.length_a   1.000
_cell.length_b   1.000
_cell.length_c   1.000
_cell.angle_alpha   90.00
_cell.angle_beta   90.00
_cell.angle_gamma   90.00
#
_symmetry.space_group_name_H-M   'P 1'
#
loop_
_entity.id
_entity.type
_entity.pdbx_description
1 polymer ?
#
loop_
_entity_poly.entity_id
_entity_poly.type
_entity_poly.pdbx_seq_one_letter_code
_entity_poly.pdbx_strand_id
1 'polypeptide(L)'
;MPQGGKRKIGTAARQAKKRAVKKQKPTHTCVRVPRGPTSLLDVVMLLHLQLVPFLKPEDLARLLGCVSRWLPPDVRDSIATAGLKTIYTRECGHFGEKCIADWHQLMPEAVDGGEGPCATCDAEPPQDFQLPRLSNARMHLLQAACVMSDGILPACGGPVMFSLAEALEKQQGKEEGEQKKLSNSTGQKLPTKIDTNNVEQLTRLMDSVEIGFGTRFFSSRKQNFPPTGAVEAHWRGITVDLEANTAECQFCESIASSVSSHRCERCTEVYAGLLQQHCTAIYQPRKAFMLHYLKHVRYVKPPRGWNCAADEFRQDRFLDFMGGFTPAGVLCGVYLTDLRIPEHTLTRQKLAPGAFE
;
A
#
# COMPACT_ATOMS: atom_id res chain seq x y z
N MET A 1 -58.23 47.96 -53.92
CA MET A 1 -59.20 47.10 -53.20
C MET A 1 -58.42 46.20 -52.25
N PRO A 2 -58.81 46.06 -50.97
CA PRO A 2 -58.30 46.99 -49.96
C PRO A 2 -57.89 46.34 -48.61
N GLN A 3 -57.38 47.20 -47.71
CA GLN A 3 -57.35 47.10 -46.23
C GLN A 3 -56.38 46.09 -45.59
N GLY A 4 -55.69 46.38 -44.50
CA GLY A 4 -55.74 47.51 -43.57
C GLY A 4 -54.96 47.13 -42.31
N GLY A 5 -54.67 48.10 -41.44
CA GLY A 5 -54.23 47.81 -40.07
C GLY A 5 -53.03 48.60 -39.57
N LYS A 6 -53.24 49.89 -39.29
CA LYS A 6 -52.37 50.70 -38.42
C LYS A 6 -52.41 50.15 -36.99
N ARG A 7 -51.25 50.04 -36.31
CA ARG A 7 -51.17 50.22 -34.85
C ARG A 7 -49.91 51.00 -34.46
N LYS A 8 -50.15 52.15 -33.83
CA LYS A 8 -49.19 52.97 -33.08
C LYS A 8 -49.10 52.45 -31.65
N ILE A 9 -47.89 52.21 -31.14
CA ILE A 9 -47.53 52.19 -29.71
C ILE A 9 -46.05 52.63 -29.72
N GLY A 10 -45.61 53.74 -29.14
CA GLY A 10 -45.85 54.26 -27.80
C GLY A 10 -44.47 54.39 -27.14
N THR A 11 -43.80 55.51 -27.40
CA THR A 11 -42.50 55.90 -26.82
C THR A 11 -42.64 56.10 -25.30
N ALA A 12 -41.93 55.29 -24.51
CA ALA A 12 -41.73 55.51 -23.08
C ALA A 12 -40.23 55.63 -22.79
N ALA A 13 -39.77 56.87 -22.68
CA ALA A 13 -38.44 57.21 -22.19
C ALA A 13 -38.34 56.90 -20.69
N ARG A 14 -37.59 55.87 -20.33
CA ARG A 14 -37.31 55.51 -18.93
C ARG A 14 -36.02 56.20 -18.49
N GLN A 15 -36.16 57.32 -17.80
CA GLN A 15 -35.06 57.97 -17.07
C GLN A 15 -34.62 57.09 -15.91
N ALA A 16 -33.45 56.46 -16.03
CA ALA A 16 -32.79 55.76 -14.93
C ALA A 16 -31.93 56.74 -14.12
N LYS A 17 -32.42 57.11 -12.93
CA LYS A 17 -31.67 57.83 -11.90
C LYS A 17 -30.46 56.99 -11.45
N LYS A 18 -29.25 57.37 -11.88
CA LYS A 18 -27.99 56.87 -11.31
C LYS A 18 -27.84 57.40 -9.88
N ARG A 19 -28.17 56.58 -8.88
CA ARG A 19 -27.75 56.80 -7.48
C ARG A 19 -26.28 56.44 -7.35
N ALA A 20 -25.44 57.43 -7.05
CA ALA A 20 -24.04 57.23 -6.71
C ALA A 20 -23.94 56.47 -5.38
N VAL A 21 -23.51 55.20 -5.44
CA VAL A 21 -23.13 54.43 -4.25
C VAL A 21 -21.75 54.94 -3.82
N LYS A 22 -21.70 55.62 -2.67
CA LYS A 22 -20.43 55.95 -1.99
C LYS A 22 -19.73 54.65 -1.64
N LYS A 23 -18.65 54.32 -2.35
CA LYS A 23 -17.70 53.27 -1.96
C LYS A 23 -17.10 53.65 -0.60
N GLN A 24 -17.60 53.05 0.48
CA GLN A 24 -16.90 53.04 1.76
C GLN A 24 -15.61 52.25 1.54
N LYS A 25 -14.47 52.95 1.65
CA LYS A 25 -13.14 52.33 1.71
C LYS A 25 -13.13 51.43 2.94
N PRO A 26 -12.84 50.11 2.82
CA PRO A 26 -12.69 49.27 3.98
C PRO A 26 -11.46 49.76 4.74
N THR A 27 -11.70 50.39 5.88
CA THR A 27 -10.64 50.73 6.83
C THR A 27 -10.11 49.41 7.36
N HIS A 28 -8.98 48.96 6.82
CA HIS A 28 -8.24 47.83 7.36
C HIS A 28 -7.73 48.22 8.74
N THR A 29 -8.54 47.95 9.76
CA THR A 29 -8.08 47.95 11.14
C THR A 29 -7.07 46.81 11.24
N CYS A 30 -5.79 47.17 11.20
CA CYS A 30 -4.70 46.24 11.48
C CYS A 30 -4.79 45.87 12.96
N VAL A 31 -5.59 44.85 13.27
CA VAL A 31 -5.63 44.22 14.57
C VAL A 31 -4.27 43.55 14.74
N ARG A 32 -3.34 44.26 15.40
CA ARG A 32 -2.08 43.67 15.87
C ARG A 32 -2.42 42.70 16.99
N VAL A 33 -2.59 41.44 16.65
CA VAL A 33 -2.62 40.35 17.63
C VAL A 33 -1.27 40.37 18.35
N PRO A 34 -1.24 40.41 19.70
CA PRO A 34 0.01 40.34 20.46
C PRO A 34 0.75 39.07 20.07
N ARG A 35 1.95 39.20 19.48
CA ARG A 35 2.81 38.05 19.18
C ARG A 35 3.42 37.56 20.48
N GLY A 36 2.82 36.52 21.06
CA GLY A 36 3.51 35.68 22.02
C GLY A 36 4.74 35.02 21.38
N PRO A 37 5.67 34.48 22.18
CA PRO A 37 6.79 33.72 21.64
C PRO A 37 6.27 32.57 20.78
N THR A 38 6.74 32.50 19.52
CA THR A 38 6.36 31.43 18.59
C THR A 38 6.79 30.10 19.18
N SER A 39 5.83 29.23 19.48
CA SER A 39 6.13 27.90 20.00
C SER A 39 6.58 26.98 18.86
N LEU A 40 7.29 25.90 19.20
CA LEU A 40 7.62 24.85 18.23
C LEU A 40 6.34 24.29 17.56
N LEU A 41 5.25 24.21 18.31
CA LEU A 41 3.96 23.76 17.77
C LEU A 41 3.44 24.73 16.70
N ASP A 42 3.58 26.04 16.87
CA ASP A 42 3.18 27.02 15.86
C ASP A 42 4.00 26.86 14.57
N VAL A 43 5.30 26.57 14.68
CA VAL A 43 6.16 26.28 13.52
C VAL A 43 5.71 24.99 12.83
N VAL A 44 5.37 23.95 13.59
CA VAL A 44 4.89 22.67 13.04
C VAL A 44 3.50 22.79 12.44
N MET A 45 2.64 23.64 12.99
CA MET A 45 1.34 23.94 12.41
C MET A 45 1.49 24.63 11.04
N LEU A 46 2.58 25.36 10.80
CA LEU A 46 2.89 26.00 9.52
C LEU A 46 3.69 25.11 8.55
N LEU A 47 4.16 23.93 8.99
CA LEU A 47 5.00 23.05 8.17
C LEU A 47 4.33 22.68 6.84
N HIS A 48 3.04 22.36 6.88
CA HIS A 48 2.25 21.97 5.70
C HIS A 48 2.16 23.06 4.61
N LEU A 49 2.49 24.31 4.92
CA LEU A 49 2.35 25.44 3.99
C LEU A 49 3.65 25.80 3.27
N GLN A 50 4.82 25.62 3.91
CA GLN A 50 6.08 26.19 3.39
C GLN A 50 7.31 25.31 3.59
N LEU A 51 7.33 24.42 4.60
CA LEU A 51 8.54 23.69 4.96
C LEU A 51 8.55 22.24 4.44
N VAL A 52 7.36 21.67 4.21
CA VAL A 52 7.19 20.31 3.68
C VAL A 52 8.03 20.04 2.41
N PRO A 53 8.11 20.93 1.40
CA PRO A 53 8.92 20.67 0.20
C PRO A 53 10.43 20.49 0.45
N PHE A 54 10.92 20.92 1.62
CA PHE A 54 12.34 20.83 1.98
C PHE A 54 12.66 19.62 2.86
N LEU A 55 11.65 18.82 3.24
CA LEU A 55 11.82 17.65 4.10
C LEU A 55 11.70 16.37 3.28
N LYS A 56 12.53 15.39 3.59
CA LYS A 56 12.40 14.07 2.98
C LYS A 56 11.22 13.30 3.61
N PRO A 57 10.65 12.29 2.92
CA PRO A 57 9.57 11.47 3.46
C PRO A 57 9.89 10.90 4.85
N GLU A 58 11.13 10.50 5.08
CA GLU A 58 11.58 9.89 6.33
C GLU A 58 11.65 10.91 7.47
N ASP A 59 11.95 12.17 7.17
CA ASP A 59 11.93 13.28 8.12
C ASP A 59 10.48 13.63 8.50
N LEU A 60 9.58 13.65 7.50
CA LEU A 60 8.15 13.86 7.71
C LEU A 60 7.52 12.75 8.55
N ALA A 61 7.85 11.48 8.27
CA ALA A 61 7.38 10.33 9.03
C ALA A 61 7.84 10.39 10.50
N ARG A 62 9.11 10.72 10.74
CA ARG A 62 9.68 10.89 12.10
C ARG A 62 9.02 12.05 12.84
N LEU A 63 8.88 13.20 12.17
CA LEU A 63 8.21 14.38 12.72
C LEU A 63 6.78 14.03 13.17
N LEU A 64 5.98 13.43 12.28
CA LEU A 64 4.61 13.01 12.59
C LEU A 64 4.57 12.00 13.75
N GLY A 65 5.54 11.07 13.82
CA GLY A 65 5.70 10.18 14.96
C GLY A 65 5.84 10.92 16.30
N CYS A 66 6.57 12.04 16.33
CA CYS A 66 6.79 12.82 17.55
C CYS A 66 5.62 13.75 17.92
N VAL A 67 4.97 14.38 16.93
CA VAL A 67 4.05 15.51 17.18
C VAL A 67 2.60 15.26 16.78
N SER A 68 2.26 14.12 16.17
CA SER A 68 0.92 13.81 15.63
C SER A 68 -0.24 14.00 16.60
N ARG A 69 -0.03 13.78 17.90
CA ARG A 69 -1.06 13.97 18.95
C ARG A 69 -1.39 15.44 19.24
N TRP A 70 -0.54 16.36 18.82
CA TRP A 70 -0.68 17.81 19.01
C TRP A 70 -1.20 18.51 17.75
N LEU A 71 -1.26 17.79 16.63
CA LEU A 71 -1.69 18.33 15.34
C LEU A 71 -3.18 18.01 15.10
N PRO A 72 -3.94 18.96 14.55
CA PRO A 72 -5.26 18.67 14.01
C PRO A 72 -5.18 17.60 12.91
N PRO A 73 -6.23 16.76 12.77
CA PRO A 73 -6.25 15.70 11.77
C PRO A 73 -5.93 16.16 10.35
N ASP A 74 -6.52 17.26 9.90
CA ASP A 74 -6.32 17.80 8.54
C ASP A 74 -4.86 18.21 8.28
N VAL A 75 -4.18 18.75 9.29
CA VAL A 75 -2.77 19.15 9.19
C VAL A 75 -1.88 17.91 9.12
N ARG A 76 -2.12 16.92 9.98
CA ARG A 76 -1.40 15.65 9.94
C ARG A 76 -1.57 14.95 8.59
N ASP A 77 -2.79 14.89 8.08
CA ASP A 77 -3.10 14.25 6.80
C ASP A 77 -2.46 15.02 5.65
N SER A 78 -2.45 16.35 5.69
CA SER A 78 -1.77 17.19 4.68
C SER A 78 -0.26 16.92 4.65
N ILE A 79 0.39 16.88 5.82
CA ILE A 79 1.83 16.56 5.93
C ILE A 79 2.10 15.15 5.41
N ALA A 80 1.30 14.17 5.83
CA ALA A 80 1.47 12.78 5.40
C ALA A 80 1.27 12.61 3.89
N THR A 81 0.26 13.26 3.33
CA THR A 81 -0.05 13.26 1.89
C THR A 81 1.11 13.83 1.10
N ALA A 82 1.74 14.92 1.56
CA ALA A 82 2.88 15.49 0.86
C ALA A 82 4.12 14.57 0.88
N GLY A 83 4.34 13.85 1.99
CA GLY A 83 5.35 12.80 2.04
C GLY A 83 5.08 11.68 1.02
N LEU A 84 3.83 11.21 0.94
CA LEU A 84 3.41 10.20 -0.04
C LEU A 84 3.56 10.69 -1.48
N LYS A 85 3.31 11.97 -1.78
CA LYS A 85 3.57 12.56 -3.12
C LYS A 85 5.06 12.58 -3.47
N THR A 86 5.92 12.77 -2.48
CA THR A 86 7.37 12.70 -2.68
C THR A 86 7.81 11.27 -2.97
N ILE A 87 7.21 10.26 -2.32
CA ILE A 87 7.44 8.84 -2.62
C ILE A 87 6.91 8.49 -4.02
N TYR A 88 5.72 8.96 -4.38
CA TYR A 88 5.14 8.79 -5.71
C TYR A 88 6.12 9.23 -6.81
N THR A 89 6.68 10.43 -6.67
CA THR A 89 7.61 10.99 -7.66
C THR A 89 8.98 10.34 -7.64
N ARG A 90 9.50 9.99 -6.46
CA ARG A 90 10.85 9.41 -6.29
C ARG A 90 10.92 7.93 -6.69
N GLU A 91 9.89 7.17 -6.35
CA GLU A 91 9.89 5.70 -6.40
C GLU A 91 8.83 5.13 -7.36
N CYS A 92 8.11 5.99 -8.08
CA CYS A 92 6.98 5.60 -8.94
C CYS A 92 5.91 4.80 -8.18
N GLY A 93 5.77 5.03 -6.87
CA GLY A 93 4.80 4.34 -6.02
C GLY A 93 3.45 5.02 -6.04
N HIS A 94 2.47 4.41 -6.72
CA HIS A 94 1.14 4.98 -6.84
C HIS A 94 0.26 4.55 -5.66
N PHE A 95 -0.81 5.30 -5.40
CA PHE A 95 -1.66 5.10 -4.24
C PHE A 95 -3.13 5.30 -4.59
N GLY A 96 -3.86 4.19 -4.75
CA GLY A 96 -5.30 4.18 -4.99
C GLY A 96 -5.72 4.41 -6.46
N GLU A 97 -4.76 4.41 -7.39
CA GLU A 97 -4.99 4.57 -8.84
C GLU A 97 -5.30 3.25 -9.56
N LYS A 98 -5.13 2.13 -8.86
CA LYS A 98 -5.33 0.76 -9.32
C LYS A 98 -4.48 0.28 -10.51
N CYS A 99 -3.40 0.98 -10.82
CA CYS A 99 -2.45 0.58 -11.85
C CYS A 99 -1.44 -0.47 -11.35
N ILE A 100 -0.59 -0.98 -12.24
CA ILE A 100 0.50 -1.94 -11.92
C ILE A 100 1.51 -1.44 -10.87
N ALA A 101 1.63 -0.11 -10.73
CA ALA A 101 2.50 0.54 -9.76
C ALA A 101 1.75 1.01 -8.50
N ASP A 102 0.48 0.62 -8.34
CA ASP A 102 -0.32 1.01 -7.17
C ASP A 102 0.05 0.15 -5.97
N TRP A 103 0.75 0.77 -5.02
CA TRP A 103 1.16 0.12 -3.79
C TRP A 103 -0.03 -0.09 -2.86
N HIS A 104 -1.12 0.66 -3.01
CA HIS A 104 -2.32 0.54 -2.16
C HIS A 104 -3.34 -0.50 -2.67
N GLN A 105 -2.87 -1.68 -3.06
CA GLN A 105 -3.71 -2.79 -3.50
C GLN A 105 -3.45 -4.07 -2.71
N LEU A 106 -4.52 -4.76 -2.29
CA LEU A 106 -4.40 -6.10 -1.69
C LEU A 106 -4.03 -7.17 -2.71
N MET A 107 -4.41 -6.96 -3.98
CA MET A 107 -4.13 -7.83 -5.11
C MET A 107 -3.96 -6.95 -6.35
N PRO A 108 -2.86 -7.09 -7.12
CA PRO A 108 -2.68 -6.33 -8.35
C PRO A 108 -3.70 -6.76 -9.39
N GLU A 109 -4.29 -5.80 -10.10
CA GLU A 109 -5.22 -6.06 -11.21
C GLU A 109 -4.49 -6.59 -12.46
N ALA A 110 -3.20 -6.23 -12.62
CA ALA A 110 -2.31 -6.73 -13.67
C ALA A 110 -0.91 -7.05 -13.10
N VAL A 111 -0.28 -8.11 -13.62
CA VAL A 111 0.91 -8.76 -13.04
C VAL A 111 2.22 -8.36 -13.73
N ASP A 112 2.15 -7.58 -14.81
CA ASP A 112 3.34 -7.11 -15.52
C ASP A 112 4.23 -6.38 -14.52
N GLY A 113 5.34 -7.04 -14.18
CA GLY A 113 6.12 -6.76 -12.98
C GLY A 113 6.30 -5.26 -12.78
N GLY A 114 6.02 -4.78 -11.56
CA GLY A 114 6.09 -3.37 -11.17
C GLY A 114 7.50 -2.74 -11.23
N GLU A 115 8.36 -3.24 -12.10
CA GLU A 115 9.64 -2.66 -12.47
C GLU A 115 9.47 -1.80 -13.71
N GLY A 116 9.23 -0.51 -13.49
CA GLY A 116 9.20 0.48 -14.57
C GLY A 116 8.16 1.57 -14.33
N PRO A 117 8.29 2.73 -15.01
CA PRO A 117 7.28 3.77 -14.97
C PRO A 117 5.96 3.22 -15.52
N CYS A 118 4.86 3.44 -14.80
CA CYS A 118 3.53 3.13 -15.28
C CYS A 118 3.28 3.89 -16.59
N ALA A 119 3.26 3.18 -17.73
CA ALA A 119 3.07 3.80 -19.05
C ALA A 119 1.70 4.48 -19.20
N THR A 120 0.72 4.10 -18.36
CA THR A 120 -0.65 4.62 -18.39
C THR A 120 -0.91 5.71 -17.36
N CYS A 121 0.06 6.08 -16.54
CA CYS A 121 -0.14 7.01 -15.44
C CYS A 121 0.62 8.32 -15.68
N ASP A 122 0.04 9.42 -15.19
CA ASP A 122 0.70 10.72 -15.23
C ASP A 122 1.99 10.72 -14.40
N ALA A 123 3.02 11.44 -14.88
CA ALA A 123 4.27 11.60 -14.13
C ALA A 123 4.10 12.48 -12.87
N GLU A 124 3.01 13.26 -12.80
CA GLU A 124 2.71 14.14 -11.68
C GLU A 124 1.74 13.46 -10.70
N PRO A 125 1.98 13.57 -9.38
CA PRO A 125 1.09 13.01 -8.39
C PRO A 125 -0.27 13.74 -8.40
N PRO A 126 -1.40 13.03 -8.19
CA PRO A 126 -2.71 13.64 -8.15
C PRO A 126 -2.82 14.70 -7.04
N GLN A 127 -3.78 15.63 -7.21
CA GLN A 127 -3.98 16.71 -6.24
C GLN A 127 -4.36 16.17 -4.85
N ASP A 128 -5.18 15.13 -4.78
CA ASP A 128 -5.45 14.36 -3.57
C ASP A 128 -5.44 12.87 -3.90
N PHE A 129 -4.92 12.04 -2.99
CA PHE A 129 -4.97 10.60 -3.14
C PHE A 129 -6.32 10.06 -2.64
N GLN A 130 -6.84 9.02 -3.28
CA GLN A 130 -8.01 8.27 -2.82
C GLN A 130 -7.67 7.33 -1.65
N LEU A 131 -6.98 7.86 -0.63
CA LEU A 131 -6.56 7.12 0.54
C LEU A 131 -7.48 7.37 1.73
N PRO A 132 -7.69 6.36 2.59
CA PRO A 132 -8.49 6.50 3.80
C PRO A 132 -7.95 7.60 4.72
N ARG A 133 -8.86 8.24 5.45
CA ARG A 133 -8.56 9.30 6.43
C ARG A 133 -8.80 8.83 7.86
N LEU A 134 -9.60 7.79 8.06
CA LEU A 134 -9.82 7.19 9.36
C LEU A 134 -8.51 6.71 9.99
N SER A 135 -8.45 6.79 11.31
CA SER A 135 -7.39 6.20 12.13
C SER A 135 -5.97 6.62 11.72
N ASN A 136 -5.79 7.86 11.23
CA ASN A 136 -4.51 8.41 10.79
C ASN A 136 -3.86 7.61 9.66
N ALA A 137 -4.67 6.98 8.80
CA ALA A 137 -4.18 6.03 7.82
C ALA A 137 -3.10 6.58 6.90
N ARG A 138 -3.20 7.84 6.43
CA ARG A 138 -2.17 8.46 5.59
C ARG A 138 -0.82 8.58 6.29
N MET A 139 -0.82 8.94 7.57
CA MET A 139 0.41 8.96 8.38
C MET A 139 1.02 7.56 8.49
N HIS A 140 0.18 6.55 8.76
CA HIS A 140 0.64 5.18 8.90
C HIS A 140 1.12 4.58 7.57
N LEU A 141 0.50 4.96 6.45
CA LEU A 141 0.96 4.62 5.10
C LEU A 141 2.31 5.28 4.80
N LEU A 142 2.50 6.56 5.14
CA LEU A 142 3.80 7.22 4.98
C LEU A 142 4.89 6.52 5.80
N GLN A 143 4.59 6.16 7.06
CA GLN A 143 5.52 5.43 7.92
C GLN A 143 5.87 4.05 7.32
N ALA A 144 4.86 3.31 6.86
CA ALA A 144 5.06 2.04 6.17
C ALA A 144 5.91 2.21 4.91
N ALA A 145 5.64 3.22 4.10
CA ALA A 145 6.36 3.50 2.87
C ALA A 145 7.86 3.77 3.11
N CYS A 146 8.18 4.56 4.13
CA CYS A 146 9.57 4.79 4.51
C CYS A 146 10.27 3.49 4.94
N VAL A 147 9.60 2.67 5.76
CA VAL A 147 10.13 1.35 6.19
C VAL A 147 10.36 0.44 4.97
N MET A 148 9.40 0.38 4.05
CA MET A 148 9.50 -0.44 2.84
C MET A 148 10.61 0.04 1.90
N SER A 149 10.78 1.36 1.74
CA SER A 149 11.86 1.95 0.95
C SER A 149 13.24 1.57 1.47
N ASP A 150 13.42 1.56 2.79
CA ASP A 150 14.72 1.27 3.39
C ASP A 150 15.09 -0.23 3.30
N GLY A 151 14.12 -1.13 3.42
CA GLY A 151 14.41 -2.56 3.59
C GLY A 151 13.90 -3.53 2.51
N ILE A 152 12.91 -3.14 1.71
CA ILE A 152 12.19 -4.07 0.83
C ILE A 152 12.32 -3.71 -0.65
N LEU A 153 12.15 -2.44 -1.01
CA LEU A 153 12.23 -1.96 -2.40
C LEU A 153 13.58 -2.20 -3.11
N PRO A 154 14.75 -2.11 -2.46
CA PRO A 154 16.02 -2.24 -3.18
C PRO A 154 16.26 -3.60 -3.86
N ALA A 155 15.46 -4.62 -3.57
CA ALA A 155 15.74 -6.03 -3.92
C ALA A 155 14.69 -6.69 -4.84
N CYS A 156 14.10 -5.94 -5.77
CA CYS A 156 13.10 -6.41 -6.76
C CYS A 156 11.74 -6.85 -6.16
N GLY A 157 10.66 -6.60 -6.93
CA GLY A 157 9.27 -6.98 -6.63
C GLY A 157 8.30 -5.80 -6.55
N GLY A 158 7.01 -6.07 -6.83
CA GLY A 158 5.93 -5.09 -6.67
C GLY A 158 5.56 -4.96 -5.19
N PRO A 159 5.87 -3.82 -4.53
CA PRO A 159 5.55 -3.63 -3.12
C PRO A 159 4.04 -3.49 -2.92
N VAL A 160 3.59 -3.90 -1.74
CA VAL A 160 2.21 -3.80 -1.29
C VAL A 160 2.19 -3.05 0.03
N MET A 161 1.33 -2.05 0.12
CA MET A 161 1.05 -1.27 1.30
C MET A 161 -0.43 -0.93 1.37
N PHE A 162 -1.20 -1.75 2.08
CA PHE A 162 -2.64 -1.59 2.17
C PHE A 162 -3.07 -1.23 3.59
N SER A 163 -3.76 -0.10 3.74
CA SER A 163 -4.30 0.31 5.04
C SER A 163 -5.64 -0.35 5.31
N LEU A 164 -5.73 -1.13 6.41
CA LEU A 164 -7.00 -1.71 6.84
C LEU A 164 -8.02 -0.65 7.30
N ALA A 165 -7.62 0.62 7.42
CA ALA A 165 -8.57 1.71 7.63
C ALA A 165 -9.52 1.87 6.43
N GLU A 166 -9.08 1.55 5.21
CA GLU A 166 -9.96 1.55 4.03
C GLU A 166 -11.10 0.52 4.19
N ALA A 167 -10.78 -0.67 4.69
CA ALA A 167 -11.77 -1.70 4.97
C ALA A 167 -12.78 -1.24 6.03
N LEU A 168 -12.31 -0.56 7.08
CA LEU A 168 -13.18 0.02 8.11
C LEU A 168 -14.09 1.12 7.55
N GLU A 169 -13.57 2.04 6.74
CA GLU A 169 -14.37 3.07 6.06
C GLU A 169 -15.48 2.44 5.20
N LYS A 170 -15.12 1.41 4.42
CA LYS A 170 -16.08 0.67 3.59
C LYS A 170 -17.17 -0.03 4.41
N GLN A 171 -16.83 -0.57 5.58
CA GLN A 171 -17.81 -1.20 6.48
C GLN A 171 -18.74 -0.16 7.09
N GLN A 172 -18.21 0.95 7.62
CA GLN A 172 -19.01 2.04 8.20
C GLN A 172 -19.99 2.64 7.17
N GLY A 173 -19.53 2.86 5.93
CA GLY A 173 -20.40 3.39 4.87
C GLY A 173 -21.56 2.47 4.49
N LYS A 174 -21.37 1.14 4.55
CA LYS A 174 -22.45 0.17 4.29
C LYS A 174 -23.50 0.18 5.39
N GLU A 175 -23.07 0.19 6.65
CA GLU A 175 -23.99 0.21 7.79
C GLU A 175 -24.81 1.49 7.88
N GLU A 176 -24.23 2.66 7.58
CA GLU A 176 -24.98 3.91 7.51
C GLU A 176 -26.03 3.90 6.39
N GLY A 177 -25.75 3.22 5.27
CA GLY A 177 -26.69 3.04 4.17
C GLY A 177 -27.84 2.08 4.52
N GLU A 178 -27.58 1.05 5.31
CA GLU A 178 -28.57 0.04 5.73
C GLU A 178 -29.39 0.50 6.96
N GLN A 179 -28.78 1.18 7.93
CA GLN A 179 -29.48 1.75 9.09
C GLN A 179 -30.47 2.84 8.68
N LYS A 180 -30.19 3.60 7.61
CA LYS A 180 -31.17 4.52 7.01
C LYS A 180 -32.39 3.80 6.40
N LYS A 181 -32.28 2.50 6.09
CA LYS A 181 -33.37 1.68 5.55
C LYS A 181 -34.12 0.89 6.62
N LEU A 182 -33.50 0.59 7.76
CA LEU A 182 -34.04 -0.22 8.85
C LEU A 182 -33.91 0.52 10.19
N SER A 183 -34.74 1.54 10.40
CA SER A 183 -34.90 2.20 11.70
C SER A 183 -35.55 1.23 12.69
N ASN A 184 -34.73 0.46 13.42
CA ASN A 184 -34.96 -0.10 14.78
C ASN A 184 -34.09 -1.35 15.05
N SER A 185 -32.77 -1.30 14.85
CA SER A 185 -31.91 -2.37 15.39
C SER A 185 -30.72 -1.82 16.17
N THR A 186 -30.47 -2.51 17.28
CA THR A 186 -29.58 -2.19 18.38
C THR A 186 -28.15 -1.93 17.88
N GLY A 187 -27.69 -0.69 18.05
CA GLY A 187 -26.40 -0.21 17.55
C GLY A 187 -25.22 -0.94 18.18
N GLN A 188 -24.70 -1.94 17.48
CA GLN A 188 -23.36 -2.44 17.75
C GLN A 188 -22.37 -1.46 17.14
N LYS A 189 -21.71 -0.66 17.98
CA LYS A 189 -20.77 0.37 17.53
C LYS A 189 -19.53 -0.31 16.94
N LEU A 190 -19.28 -0.12 15.64
CA LEU A 190 -18.09 -0.64 14.98
C LEU A 190 -16.81 -0.15 15.69
N PRO A 191 -15.79 -1.01 15.87
CA PRO A 191 -14.56 -0.62 16.53
C PRO A 191 -13.84 0.47 15.72
N THR A 192 -13.48 1.56 16.40
CA THR A 192 -12.79 2.73 15.83
C THR A 192 -11.27 2.50 15.68
N LYS A 193 -10.76 1.36 16.17
CA LYS A 193 -9.34 1.02 16.19
C LYS A 193 -9.13 -0.39 15.64
N ILE A 194 -8.09 -0.54 14.81
CA ILE A 194 -7.62 -1.83 14.30
C ILE A 194 -6.76 -2.46 15.39
N ASP A 195 -7.18 -3.62 15.91
CA ASP A 195 -6.35 -4.42 16.81
C ASP A 195 -5.50 -5.39 15.97
N THR A 196 -4.22 -5.08 15.83
CA THR A 196 -3.28 -5.91 15.07
C THR A 196 -2.95 -7.23 15.75
N ASN A 197 -3.40 -7.49 16.98
CA ASN A 197 -3.27 -8.80 17.60
C ASN A 197 -4.50 -9.68 17.37
N ASN A 198 -5.64 -9.10 16.96
CA ASN A 198 -6.87 -9.81 16.71
C ASN A 198 -6.93 -10.35 15.28
N VAL A 199 -6.43 -11.59 15.09
CA VAL A 199 -6.39 -12.27 13.79
C VAL A 199 -7.79 -12.36 13.13
N GLU A 200 -8.86 -12.55 13.91
CA GLU A 200 -10.22 -12.62 13.38
C GLU A 200 -10.69 -11.27 12.82
N GLN A 201 -10.34 -10.17 13.49
CA GLN A 201 -10.62 -8.82 12.99
C GLN A 201 -9.84 -8.57 11.69
N LEU A 202 -8.54 -8.87 11.67
CA LEU A 202 -7.70 -8.68 10.47
C LEU A 202 -8.22 -9.50 9.30
N THR A 203 -8.56 -10.77 9.54
CA THR A 203 -9.15 -11.67 8.54
C THR A 203 -10.41 -11.06 7.92
N ARG A 204 -11.37 -10.62 8.76
CA ARG A 204 -12.62 -10.02 8.28
C ARG A 204 -12.42 -8.71 7.53
N LEU A 205 -11.50 -7.84 7.97
CA LEU A 205 -11.22 -6.59 7.29
C LEU A 205 -10.65 -6.82 5.89
N MET A 206 -9.68 -7.71 5.78
CA MET A 206 -9.11 -8.10 4.48
C MET A 206 -10.15 -8.74 3.57
N ASP A 207 -10.93 -9.70 4.08
CA ASP A 207 -11.97 -10.40 3.31
C ASP A 207 -13.11 -9.48 2.86
N SER A 208 -13.32 -8.35 3.54
CA SER A 208 -14.32 -7.35 3.14
C SER A 208 -13.90 -6.48 1.96
N VAL A 209 -12.60 -6.42 1.68
CA VAL A 209 -12.02 -5.73 0.52
C VAL A 209 -11.79 -6.71 -0.61
N GLU A 210 -11.19 -7.87 -0.31
CA GLU A 210 -10.88 -8.92 -1.27
C GLU A 210 -11.28 -10.29 -0.74
N ILE A 211 -12.23 -10.94 -1.40
CA ILE A 211 -12.92 -12.13 -0.88
C ILE A 211 -11.92 -13.26 -0.64
N GLY A 212 -11.86 -13.72 0.60
CA GLY A 212 -11.02 -14.85 1.01
C GLY A 212 -9.52 -14.55 1.03
N PHE A 213 -9.08 -13.29 0.84
CA PHE A 213 -7.67 -12.92 0.98
C PHE A 213 -7.19 -13.07 2.44
N GLY A 214 -7.92 -12.52 3.40
CA GLY A 214 -7.63 -12.66 4.83
C GLY A 214 -7.69 -14.10 5.29
N THR A 215 -8.73 -14.85 4.87
CA THR A 215 -8.84 -16.28 5.19
C THR A 215 -7.63 -17.07 4.70
N ARG A 216 -7.08 -16.74 3.52
CA ARG A 216 -5.86 -17.37 3.00
C ARG A 216 -4.61 -16.91 3.75
N PHE A 217 -4.50 -15.62 4.05
CA PHE A 217 -3.35 -15.03 4.74
C PHE A 217 -3.12 -15.67 6.12
N PHE A 218 -4.20 -15.92 6.86
CA PHE A 218 -4.13 -16.50 8.21
C PHE A 218 -4.38 -18.02 8.25
N SER A 219 -4.51 -18.69 7.10
CA SER A 219 -4.75 -20.14 7.07
C SER A 219 -3.55 -20.94 7.56
N SER A 220 -3.71 -21.67 8.66
CA SER A 220 -2.71 -22.64 9.14
C SER A 220 -2.71 -23.94 8.35
N ARG A 221 -3.79 -24.26 7.62
CA ARG A 221 -3.96 -25.54 6.92
C ARG A 221 -2.78 -25.87 6.01
N LYS A 222 -2.18 -24.87 5.37
CA LYS A 222 -1.10 -25.06 4.41
C LYS A 222 0.28 -25.27 5.04
N GLN A 223 0.46 -24.94 6.33
CA GLN A 223 1.77 -25.06 6.99
C GLN A 223 2.22 -26.52 7.11
N ASN A 224 1.27 -27.45 7.21
CA ASN A 224 1.55 -28.89 7.36
C ASN A 224 1.79 -29.62 6.03
N PHE A 225 1.61 -28.94 4.90
CA PHE A 225 1.86 -29.54 3.58
C PHE A 225 3.26 -29.20 3.09
N PRO A 226 3.88 -30.08 2.29
CA PRO A 226 5.17 -29.80 1.69
C PRO A 226 5.11 -28.53 0.83
N PRO A 227 6.19 -27.74 0.79
CA PRO A 227 6.26 -26.56 -0.06
C PRO A 227 6.09 -26.96 -1.53
N THR A 228 5.36 -26.14 -2.29
CA THR A 228 5.06 -26.41 -3.70
C THR A 228 6.11 -25.81 -4.65
N GLY A 229 6.88 -24.82 -4.18
CA GLY A 229 7.91 -24.14 -4.98
C GLY A 229 9.10 -23.70 -4.14
N ALA A 230 10.18 -23.30 -4.80
CA ALA A 230 11.44 -22.92 -4.17
C ALA A 230 11.28 -21.72 -3.23
N VAL A 231 10.49 -20.71 -3.63
CA VAL A 231 10.22 -19.51 -2.81
C VAL A 231 9.56 -19.89 -1.49
N GLU A 232 8.51 -20.73 -1.53
CA GLU A 232 7.84 -21.22 -0.32
C GLU A 232 8.79 -22.07 0.54
N ALA A 233 9.59 -22.93 -0.09
CA ALA A 233 10.54 -23.79 0.60
C ALA A 233 11.60 -22.96 1.35
N HIS A 234 12.21 -21.98 0.69
CA HIS A 234 13.12 -21.03 1.33
C HIS A 234 12.41 -20.26 2.44
N TRP A 235 11.26 -19.66 2.15
CA TRP A 235 10.57 -18.82 3.13
C TRP A 235 10.20 -19.61 4.39
N ARG A 236 9.74 -20.85 4.26
CA ARG A 236 9.44 -21.72 5.41
C ARG A 236 10.71 -22.22 6.11
N GLY A 237 11.75 -22.54 5.35
CA GLY A 237 13.01 -23.06 5.87
C GLY A 237 13.94 -22.02 6.49
N ILE A 238 13.68 -20.71 6.27
CA ILE A 238 14.48 -19.66 6.90
C ILE A 238 14.10 -19.51 8.37
N THR A 239 15.07 -19.66 9.26
CA THR A 239 14.97 -19.28 10.67
C THR A 239 15.75 -17.99 10.87
N VAL A 240 15.16 -17.02 11.57
CA VAL A 240 15.81 -15.74 11.86
C VAL A 240 15.99 -15.63 13.36
N ASP A 241 17.22 -15.37 13.78
CA ASP A 241 17.54 -14.91 15.12
C ASP A 241 17.68 -13.38 15.09
N LEU A 242 16.68 -12.70 15.65
CA LEU A 242 16.63 -11.24 15.71
C LEU A 242 17.64 -10.66 16.70
N GLU A 243 18.06 -11.42 17.73
CA GLU A 243 19.01 -10.96 18.73
C GLU A 243 20.44 -11.03 18.19
N ALA A 244 20.78 -12.15 17.54
CA ALA A 244 22.08 -12.32 16.88
C ALA A 244 22.17 -11.60 15.53
N ASN A 245 21.04 -11.12 14.99
CA ASN A 245 20.92 -10.58 13.63
C ASN A 245 21.45 -11.57 12.57
N THR A 246 21.11 -12.85 12.74
CA THR A 246 21.50 -13.93 11.83
C THR A 246 20.28 -14.62 11.25
N ALA A 247 20.47 -15.24 10.08
CA ALA A 247 19.43 -16.03 9.44
C ALA A 247 20.05 -17.25 8.77
N GLU A 248 19.40 -18.39 8.93
CA GLU A 248 19.82 -19.68 8.39
C GLU A 248 18.68 -20.27 7.57
N CYS A 249 18.98 -21.09 6.56
CA CYS A 249 17.95 -21.69 5.70
C CYS A 249 18.14 -23.20 5.61
N GLN A 250 17.27 -23.94 6.28
CA GLN A 250 17.26 -25.40 6.28
C GLN A 250 17.09 -25.99 4.88
N PHE A 251 16.40 -25.27 3.99
CA PHE A 251 16.24 -25.69 2.59
C PHE A 251 17.55 -25.57 1.79
N CYS A 252 18.37 -24.54 2.04
CA CYS A 252 19.69 -24.45 1.44
C CYS A 252 20.61 -25.57 1.93
N GLU A 253 20.56 -25.89 3.23
CA GLU A 253 21.34 -26.97 3.84
C GLU A 253 20.95 -28.34 3.29
N SER A 254 19.65 -28.58 3.10
CA SER A 254 19.16 -29.86 2.57
C SER A 254 19.49 -30.03 1.09
N ILE A 255 19.35 -28.98 0.27
CA ILE A 255 19.78 -29.02 -1.13
C ILE A 255 21.28 -29.30 -1.22
N ALA A 256 22.11 -28.60 -0.44
CA ALA A 256 23.56 -28.82 -0.46
C ALA A 256 23.92 -30.28 -0.14
N SER A 257 23.13 -30.94 0.71
CA SER A 257 23.32 -32.34 1.11
C SER A 257 22.84 -33.35 0.05
N SER A 258 21.88 -32.99 -0.81
CA SER A 258 21.22 -33.91 -1.74
C SER A 258 21.75 -33.85 -3.19
N VAL A 259 22.55 -32.84 -3.52
CA VAL A 259 23.19 -32.65 -4.84
C VAL A 259 23.98 -33.88 -5.33
N SER A 260 24.41 -34.75 -4.42
CA SER A 260 25.12 -36.01 -4.71
C SER A 260 24.27 -37.10 -5.42
N SER A 261 22.98 -36.85 -5.68
CA SER A 261 22.02 -37.88 -6.11
C SER A 261 21.59 -37.81 -7.59
N HIS A 262 21.98 -36.77 -8.33
CA HIS A 262 21.39 -36.43 -9.63
C HIS A 262 22.34 -36.59 -10.84
N ARG A 263 21.76 -36.87 -12.02
CA ARG A 263 22.46 -37.28 -13.27
C ARG A 263 23.47 -36.29 -13.85
N CYS A 264 23.51 -35.03 -13.37
CA CYS A 264 24.54 -34.05 -13.72
C CYS A 264 24.94 -33.28 -12.46
N GLU A 265 25.89 -33.82 -11.69
CA GLU A 265 26.41 -33.21 -10.45
C GLU A 265 26.74 -31.73 -10.67
N ARG A 266 27.49 -31.41 -11.74
CA ARG A 266 27.88 -30.03 -12.07
C ARG A 266 26.70 -29.09 -12.31
N CYS A 267 25.61 -29.57 -12.91
CA CYS A 267 24.43 -28.75 -13.17
C CYS A 267 23.66 -28.47 -11.87
N THR A 268 23.56 -29.50 -11.02
CA THR A 268 22.86 -29.43 -9.74
C THR A 268 23.63 -28.60 -8.72
N GLU A 269 24.95 -28.69 -8.67
CA GLU A 269 25.83 -27.85 -7.84
C GLU A 269 25.72 -26.36 -8.22
N VAL A 270 25.81 -26.04 -9.51
CA VAL A 270 25.68 -24.64 -9.98
C VAL A 270 24.30 -24.08 -9.63
N TYR A 271 23.25 -24.88 -9.82
CA TYR A 271 21.89 -24.48 -9.48
C TYR A 271 21.70 -24.27 -7.97
N ALA A 272 22.17 -25.21 -7.14
CA ALA A 272 22.14 -25.11 -5.69
C ALA A 272 22.91 -23.88 -5.19
N GLY A 273 24.08 -23.62 -5.76
CA GLY A 273 24.88 -22.43 -5.46
C GLY A 273 24.14 -21.13 -5.79
N LEU A 274 23.45 -21.06 -6.94
CA LEU A 274 22.64 -19.89 -7.30
C LEU A 274 21.45 -19.68 -6.35
N LEU A 275 20.74 -20.76 -5.97
CA LEU A 275 19.65 -20.68 -5.00
C LEU A 275 20.15 -20.23 -3.63
N GLN A 276 21.27 -20.76 -3.15
CA GLN A 276 21.87 -20.38 -1.88
C GLN A 276 22.30 -18.92 -1.88
N GLN A 277 23.02 -18.49 -2.92
CA GLN A 277 23.43 -17.09 -3.09
C GLN A 277 22.21 -16.16 -3.09
N HIS A 278 21.16 -16.52 -3.83
CA HIS A 278 19.93 -15.74 -3.88
C HIS A 278 19.20 -15.71 -2.52
N CYS A 279 19.14 -16.85 -1.83
CA CYS A 279 18.53 -16.93 -0.51
C CYS A 279 19.26 -16.03 0.49
N THR A 280 20.60 -16.09 0.55
CA THR A 280 21.42 -15.27 1.44
C THR A 280 21.38 -13.79 1.07
N ALA A 281 21.35 -13.45 -0.22
CA ALA A 281 21.33 -12.05 -0.66
C ALA A 281 19.95 -11.40 -0.54
N ILE A 282 18.85 -12.16 -0.72
CA ILE A 282 17.50 -11.61 -0.86
C ILE A 282 16.56 -12.15 0.22
N TYR A 283 16.30 -13.45 0.26
CA TYR A 283 15.23 -13.99 1.11
C TYR A 283 15.51 -13.90 2.60
N GLN A 284 16.73 -14.21 3.04
CA GLN A 284 17.13 -14.17 4.45
C GLN A 284 17.08 -12.73 5.01
N PRO A 285 17.76 -11.73 4.42
CA PRO A 285 17.68 -10.34 4.88
C PRO A 285 16.25 -9.80 4.86
N ARG A 286 15.48 -10.12 3.80
CA ARG A 286 14.09 -9.68 3.67
C ARG A 286 13.19 -10.27 4.75
N LYS A 287 13.30 -11.57 5.04
CA LYS A 287 12.52 -12.19 6.12
C LYS A 287 12.90 -11.60 7.48
N ALA A 288 14.19 -11.41 7.73
CA ALA A 288 14.68 -10.81 8.97
C ALA A 288 14.15 -9.38 9.15
N PHE A 289 14.24 -8.56 8.11
CA PHE A 289 13.67 -7.22 8.08
C PHE A 289 12.16 -7.24 8.38
N MET A 290 11.40 -8.07 7.68
CA MET A 290 9.95 -8.16 7.89
C MET A 290 9.60 -8.61 9.31
N LEU A 291 10.33 -9.57 9.88
CA LEU A 291 10.10 -10.01 11.27
C LEU A 291 10.48 -8.96 12.31
N HIS A 292 11.44 -8.07 12.00
CA HIS A 292 11.82 -6.98 12.89
C HIS A 292 10.75 -5.89 12.96
N TYR A 293 10.13 -5.53 11.83
CA TYR A 293 9.23 -4.39 11.73
C TYR A 293 7.73 -4.73 11.67
N LEU A 294 7.39 -5.97 11.29
CA LEU A 294 6.01 -6.39 11.02
C LEU A 294 5.56 -7.52 11.94
N LYS A 295 4.27 -7.52 12.26
CA LYS A 295 3.55 -8.61 12.91
C LYS A 295 2.95 -9.55 11.87
N HIS A 296 2.68 -10.79 12.28
CA HIS A 296 1.99 -11.79 11.44
C HIS A 296 2.62 -11.93 10.06
N VAL A 297 3.95 -12.00 10.01
CA VAL A 297 4.68 -12.20 8.76
C VAL A 297 4.32 -13.58 8.18
N ARG A 298 3.80 -13.60 6.95
CA ARG A 298 3.28 -14.77 6.27
C ARG A 298 3.68 -14.78 4.79
N TYR A 299 3.76 -15.98 4.26
CA TYR A 299 3.77 -16.26 2.84
C TYR A 299 2.37 -16.71 2.42
N VAL A 300 1.85 -16.15 1.34
CA VAL A 300 0.51 -16.39 0.83
C VAL A 300 0.59 -16.71 -0.64
N LYS A 301 0.09 -17.90 -0.99
CA LYS A 301 -0.04 -18.30 -2.39
C LYS A 301 -1.17 -17.54 -3.08
N PRO A 302 -1.03 -17.28 -4.39
CA PRO A 302 -2.15 -16.84 -5.19
C PRO A 302 -3.28 -17.92 -5.17
N PRO A 303 -4.54 -17.51 -5.34
CA PRO A 303 -5.67 -18.41 -5.49
C PRO A 303 -5.54 -19.19 -6.80
N ARG A 304 -6.18 -20.36 -6.83
CA ARG A 304 -6.18 -21.23 -8.02
C ARG A 304 -6.82 -20.48 -9.20
N GLY A 305 -6.23 -20.61 -10.37
CA GLY A 305 -6.76 -20.05 -11.61
C GLY A 305 -6.38 -18.59 -11.88
N TRP A 306 -5.80 -17.87 -10.91
CA TRP A 306 -5.26 -16.52 -11.18
C TRP A 306 -4.13 -16.62 -12.22
N ASN A 307 -3.27 -17.64 -12.12
CA ASN A 307 -2.23 -17.91 -13.12
C ASN A 307 -2.77 -18.60 -14.41
N CYS A 308 -4.09 -18.71 -14.59
CA CYS A 308 -4.70 -19.44 -15.70
C CYS A 308 -5.76 -18.64 -16.47
N ALA A 309 -5.93 -17.34 -16.17
CA ALA A 309 -6.86 -16.48 -16.90
C ALA A 309 -6.38 -16.31 -18.35
N ALA A 310 -7.32 -16.45 -19.28
CA ALA A 310 -7.12 -16.70 -20.69
C ALA A 310 -6.17 -15.71 -21.43
N ASP A 311 -5.28 -16.32 -22.21
CA ASP A 311 -4.65 -15.87 -23.46
C ASP A 311 -3.63 -14.72 -23.55
N GLU A 312 -3.30 -13.97 -22.51
CA GLU A 312 -2.14 -13.04 -22.56
C GLU A 312 -0.98 -13.41 -21.60
N PHE A 313 -1.25 -14.17 -20.55
CA PHE A 313 -0.25 -14.53 -19.53
C PHE A 313 0.59 -15.77 -19.88
N ARG A 314 0.97 -15.95 -21.15
CA ARG A 314 1.56 -17.22 -21.61
C ARG A 314 2.97 -17.52 -21.08
N GLN A 315 3.65 -16.61 -20.37
CA GLN A 315 5.06 -16.84 -19.99
C GLN A 315 5.52 -16.27 -18.63
N ASP A 316 4.69 -15.54 -17.86
CA ASP A 316 5.16 -14.90 -16.62
C ASP A 316 4.30 -15.22 -15.36
N ARG A 317 4.74 -16.31 -14.70
CA ARG A 317 5.15 -16.44 -13.29
C ARG A 317 4.21 -16.17 -12.11
N PHE A 318 4.34 -17.10 -11.16
CA PHE A 318 3.79 -17.10 -9.81
C PHE A 318 4.03 -15.77 -9.09
N LEU A 319 2.95 -15.07 -8.70
CA LEU A 319 3.01 -13.97 -7.73
C LEU A 319 2.81 -14.54 -6.32
N ASP A 320 3.89 -14.99 -5.73
CA ASP A 320 3.89 -15.36 -4.32
C ASP A 320 3.93 -14.08 -3.48
N PHE A 321 2.99 -13.94 -2.56
CA PHE A 321 2.96 -12.79 -1.66
C PHE A 321 3.68 -13.11 -0.36
N MET A 322 4.59 -12.24 0.05
CA MET A 322 5.15 -12.23 1.40
C MET A 322 4.81 -10.90 2.05
N GLY A 323 4.20 -10.95 3.23
CA GLY A 323 3.69 -9.75 3.88
C GLY A 323 3.47 -9.91 5.37
N GLY A 324 3.30 -8.78 6.05
CA GLY A 324 2.97 -8.69 7.46
C GLY A 324 2.30 -7.34 7.76
N PHE A 325 1.91 -7.12 9.00
CA PHE A 325 1.23 -5.90 9.43
C PHE A 325 2.14 -5.01 10.26
N THR A 326 2.17 -3.72 9.95
CA THR A 326 2.70 -2.75 10.90
C THR A 326 1.84 -2.75 12.17
N PRO A 327 2.37 -2.32 13.32
CA PRO A 327 1.58 -2.18 14.55
C PRO A 327 0.33 -1.29 14.40
N ALA A 328 0.33 -0.40 13.41
CA ALA A 328 -0.75 0.53 13.09
C ALA A 328 -1.84 -0.05 12.16
N GLY A 329 -1.69 -1.29 11.66
CA GLY A 329 -2.70 -1.94 10.82
C GLY A 329 -2.56 -1.68 9.33
N VAL A 330 -1.35 -1.38 8.86
CA VAL A 330 -1.02 -1.36 7.42
C VAL A 330 -0.40 -2.71 7.05
N LEU A 331 -1.00 -3.44 6.12
CA LEU A 331 -0.40 -4.61 5.49
C LEU A 331 0.74 -4.15 4.59
N CYS A 332 1.95 -4.64 4.83
CA CYS A 332 3.15 -4.34 4.07
C CYS A 332 3.74 -5.64 3.53
N GLY A 333 4.17 -5.65 2.28
CA GLY A 333 4.75 -6.84 1.69
C GLY A 333 5.23 -6.63 0.27
N VAL A 334 5.54 -7.75 -0.38
CA VAL A 334 5.99 -7.80 -1.77
C VAL A 334 5.39 -9.00 -2.45
N TYR A 335 5.05 -8.80 -3.71
CA TYR A 335 4.92 -9.90 -4.64
C TYR A 335 6.27 -10.27 -5.20
N LEU A 336 6.63 -11.54 -5.05
CA LEU A 336 7.77 -12.13 -5.71
C LEU A 336 7.29 -12.89 -6.92
N THR A 337 7.86 -12.53 -8.07
CA THR A 337 7.83 -13.39 -9.25
C THR A 337 8.85 -14.50 -9.04
N ASP A 338 8.49 -15.73 -9.39
CA ASP A 338 9.45 -16.83 -9.37
C ASP A 338 10.67 -16.43 -10.21
N LEU A 339 11.85 -16.74 -9.69
CA LEU A 339 13.12 -16.26 -10.24
C LEU A 339 13.16 -16.48 -11.75
N ARG A 340 13.80 -15.58 -12.50
CA ARG A 340 14.12 -15.79 -13.93
C ARG A 340 15.15 -16.92 -14.11
N ILE A 341 15.02 -18.03 -13.38
CA ILE A 341 15.65 -19.28 -13.71
C ILE A 341 15.00 -19.71 -15.03
N PRO A 342 15.77 -19.81 -16.12
CA PRO A 342 15.22 -20.16 -17.41
C PRO A 342 14.35 -21.42 -17.33
N GLU A 343 13.16 -21.41 -17.93
CA GLU A 343 12.20 -22.53 -17.83
C GLU A 343 12.81 -23.88 -18.21
N HIS A 344 13.79 -23.89 -19.12
CA HIS A 344 14.50 -25.09 -19.56
C HIS A 344 15.32 -25.77 -18.44
N THR A 345 15.68 -25.05 -17.38
CA THR A 345 16.37 -25.58 -16.20
C THR A 345 15.40 -26.21 -15.19
N LEU A 346 14.20 -25.65 -15.03
CA LEU A 346 13.21 -26.11 -14.06
C LEU A 346 12.34 -27.27 -14.57
N THR A 347 11.92 -27.22 -15.83
CA THR A 347 10.94 -28.18 -16.40
C THR A 347 11.52 -29.58 -16.63
N ARG A 348 12.84 -29.72 -16.85
CA ARG A 348 13.47 -31.03 -17.08
C ARG A 348 13.87 -31.77 -15.80
N GLN A 349 14.03 -31.08 -14.67
CA GLN A 349 14.58 -31.69 -13.45
C GLN A 349 13.56 -31.96 -12.34
N LYS A 350 12.26 -31.62 -12.49
CA LYS A 350 11.24 -31.82 -11.44
C LYS A 350 11.73 -31.34 -10.06
N LEU A 351 12.41 -30.20 -10.00
CA LEU A 351 12.98 -29.69 -8.76
C LEU A 351 11.94 -29.06 -7.80
N ALA A 352 10.67 -29.02 -8.23
CA ALA A 352 9.55 -28.77 -7.34
C ALA A 352 8.34 -29.59 -7.79
N PRO A 353 8.24 -30.83 -7.30
CA PRO A 353 7.17 -31.12 -6.33
C PRO A 353 7.66 -32.01 -5.17
N GLY A 354 7.61 -31.49 -3.93
CA GLY A 354 8.10 -32.17 -2.72
C GLY A 354 9.62 -32.24 -2.74
N ALA A 355 10.31 -31.18 -2.30
CA ALA A 355 11.69 -30.99 -2.77
C ALA A 355 12.66 -32.10 -2.33
N PHE A 356 12.37 -32.87 -1.26
CA PHE A 356 12.94 -34.21 -1.05
C PHE A 356 11.96 -35.22 -0.39
N GLU A 357 10.68 -34.85 -0.21
CA GLU A 357 9.57 -35.72 0.26
C GLU A 357 8.22 -35.27 -0.30
#